data_AF-A0A848XQZ2-F1
#
_entry.id   AF-A0A848XQZ2-F1
#
_cell.length_a   1.000
_cell.length_b   1.000
_cell.length_c   1.000
_cell.angle_alpha   90.00
_cell.angle_beta   90.00
_cell.angle_gamma   90.00
#
_symmetry.space_group_name_H-M   'P 1'
#
loop_
_entity.id
_entity.type
_entity.pdbx_description
1 polymer ?
#
loop_
_entity_poly.entity_id
_entity_poly.type
_entity_poly.pdbx_seq_one_letter_code
_entity_poly.pdbx_strand_id
1 'polypeptide(L)'
;MANRRLISAFILLSTALVACTSTEERYATADQLLEQGFYEDAAAGYIRVLQDDQNFPGARDALAQAGGLAVDEYVSYARESADREDFAEASQTLDRVDGLRARARAVRVNIRVPE
;
A
#
# COMPACT_ATOMS: atom_id res chain seq x y z
N MET A 1 0.34 -14.02 59.86
CA MET A 1 -0.77 -13.58 58.98
C MET A 1 -0.20 -12.60 57.98
N ALA A 2 -0.13 -13.03 56.72
CA ALA A 2 0.52 -12.31 55.64
C ALA A 2 -0.39 -11.20 55.11
N ASN A 3 -0.07 -9.94 55.42
CA ASN A 3 -0.75 -8.78 54.84
C ASN A 3 -0.17 -8.47 53.46
N ARG A 4 -0.63 -9.29 52.52
CA ARG A 4 -1.16 -8.91 51.21
C ARG A 4 -1.56 -7.42 51.19
N ARG A 5 -1.06 -6.67 50.19
CA ARG A 5 -1.32 -5.26 49.85
C ARG A 5 -0.07 -4.41 50.02
N LEU A 6 0.79 -4.46 49.00
CA LEU A 6 1.42 -3.29 48.37
C LEU A 6 2.02 -3.77 47.04
N ILE A 7 1.21 -4.50 46.26
CA ILE A 7 1.48 -4.82 44.85
C ILE A 7 1.00 -3.61 44.06
N SER A 8 1.75 -2.51 44.09
CA SER A 8 1.38 -1.27 43.40
C SER A 8 2.63 -0.48 43.06
N ALA A 9 3.43 -1.02 42.14
CA ALA A 9 4.36 -0.29 41.28
C ALA A 9 5.22 -1.30 40.52
N PHE A 10 4.70 -1.90 39.46
CA PHE A 10 5.56 -2.22 38.33
C PHE A 10 4.76 -1.98 37.06
N ILE A 11 4.93 -0.74 36.63
CA ILE A 11 4.41 -0.10 35.44
C ILE A 11 4.55 -1.03 34.24
N LEU A 12 3.42 -1.17 33.54
CA LEU A 12 3.25 -1.55 32.14
C LEU A 12 4.48 -1.20 31.29
N LEU A 13 5.39 -2.16 31.11
CA LEU A 13 6.41 -2.09 30.06
C LEU A 13 5.83 -2.70 28.79
N SER A 14 4.83 -2.02 28.23
CA SER A 14 4.31 -2.28 26.90
C SER A 14 5.31 -1.74 25.88
N THR A 15 6.42 -2.46 25.69
CA THR A 15 7.27 -2.22 24.51
C THR A 15 6.44 -2.57 23.28
N ALA A 16 5.85 -1.55 22.67
CA ALA A 16 5.47 -1.61 21.27
C ALA A 16 6.76 -1.88 20.49
N LEU A 17 7.02 -3.16 20.17
CA LEU A 17 7.90 -3.50 19.07
C LEU A 17 7.19 -3.01 17.81
N VAL A 18 7.35 -1.71 17.53
CA VAL A 18 7.28 -1.24 16.15
C VAL A 18 8.43 -1.98 15.49
N ALA A 19 8.10 -3.03 14.72
CA ALA A 19 9.08 -3.69 13.89
C ALA A 19 9.71 -2.60 13.01
N CYS A 20 10.93 -2.18 13.35
CA CYS A 20 11.76 -1.35 12.50
C CYS A 20 12.21 -2.21 11.32
N THR A 21 11.28 -2.57 10.43
CA THR A 21 11.67 -3.06 9.12
C THR A 21 12.34 -1.89 8.42
N SER A 22 13.54 -2.10 7.91
CA SER A 22 14.26 -1.02 7.23
C SER A 22 13.52 -0.63 5.95
N THR A 23 13.73 0.59 5.46
CA THR A 23 13.18 1.04 4.18
C THR A 23 13.58 0.08 3.04
N GLU A 24 14.79 -0.50 3.10
CA GLU A 24 15.28 -1.51 2.16
C GLU A 24 14.47 -2.82 2.22
N GLU A 25 14.18 -3.34 3.41
CA GLU A 25 13.35 -4.54 3.57
C GLU A 25 11.92 -4.33 3.06
N ARG A 26 11.36 -3.13 3.27
CA ARG A 26 10.05 -2.75 2.73
C ARG A 26 10.07 -2.69 1.20
N TYR A 27 11.13 -2.13 0.63
CA TYR A 27 11.32 -2.10 -0.82
C TYR A 27 11.41 -3.51 -1.38
N ALA A 28 12.23 -4.38 -0.79
CA ALA A 28 12.37 -5.77 -1.24
C ALA A 28 11.05 -6.55 -1.14
N THR A 29 10.25 -6.30 -0.09
CA THR A 29 8.92 -6.90 0.04
C THR A 29 7.98 -6.42 -1.06
N ALA A 30 8.02 -5.13 -1.42
CA ALA A 30 7.23 -4.59 -2.51
C ALA A 30 7.64 -5.16 -3.89
N ASP A 31 8.94 -5.35 -4.11
CA ASP A 31 9.48 -6.02 -5.31
C ASP A 31 8.97 -7.46 -5.41
N GLN A 32 9.01 -8.21 -4.31
CA GLN A 32 8.48 -9.58 -4.30
C GLN A 32 6.98 -9.64 -4.61
N LEU A 33 6.19 -8.68 -4.11
CA LEU A 33 4.77 -8.58 -4.42
C LEU A 33 4.55 -8.27 -5.90
N LEU A 34 5.36 -7.38 -6.48
CA LEU A 34 5.32 -7.04 -7.90
C LEU A 34 5.62 -8.27 -8.77
N GLU A 35 6.68 -9.02 -8.45
CA GLU A 35 7.04 -10.26 -9.15
C GLU A 35 5.94 -11.34 -9.07
N GLN A 36 5.18 -11.37 -7.98
CA GLN A 36 4.07 -12.30 -7.76
C GLN A 36 2.75 -11.84 -8.41
N GLY A 37 2.70 -10.65 -9.00
CA GLY A 37 1.49 -10.11 -9.63
C GLY A 37 0.55 -9.38 -8.67
N PHE A 38 0.93 -9.18 -7.39
CA PHE A 38 0.14 -8.43 -6.42
C PHE A 38 0.38 -6.92 -6.59
N TYR A 39 -0.08 -6.36 -7.71
CA TYR A 39 0.28 -5.01 -8.15
C TYR A 39 -0.18 -3.90 -7.21
N GLU A 40 -1.40 -3.96 -6.67
CA GLU A 40 -1.91 -2.96 -5.71
C GLU A 40 -1.08 -2.96 -4.42
N ASP A 41 -0.78 -4.14 -3.89
CA ASP A 41 0.00 -4.30 -2.65
C ASP A 41 1.44 -3.85 -2.85
N ALA A 42 2.05 -4.18 -3.99
CA ALA A 42 3.36 -3.70 -4.37
C ALA A 42 3.39 -2.17 -4.45
N ALA A 43 2.42 -1.55 -5.15
CA ALA A 43 2.30 -0.10 -5.24
C ALA A 43 2.13 0.55 -3.85
N ALA A 44 1.32 -0.04 -2.97
CA ALA A 44 1.18 0.41 -1.59
C ALA A 44 2.51 0.29 -0.81
N GLY A 45 3.28 -0.76 -1.05
CA GLY A 45 4.63 -0.94 -0.51
C GLY A 45 5.59 0.17 -0.92
N TYR A 46 5.69 0.46 -2.23
CA TYR A 46 6.54 1.55 -2.73
C TYR A 46 6.10 2.92 -2.26
N ILE A 47 4.80 3.16 -2.09
CA ILE A 47 4.29 4.40 -1.48
C ILE A 47 4.84 4.54 -0.06
N ARG A 48 4.83 3.48 0.76
CA ARG A 48 5.41 3.53 2.11
C ARG A 48 6.92 3.78 2.08
N VAL A 49 7.64 3.13 1.17
CA VAL A 49 9.08 3.39 0.96
C VAL A 49 9.35 4.86 0.67
N LEU A 50 8.57 5.48 -0.24
CA LEU A 50 8.73 6.88 -0.62
C LEU A 50 8.21 7.87 0.44
N GLN A 51 7.33 7.43 1.35
CA GLN A 51 6.94 8.20 2.53
C GLN A 51 8.08 8.26 3.55
N ASP A 52 8.81 7.15 3.72
CA ASP A 52 9.95 7.03 4.64
C ASP A 52 11.20 7.72 4.07
N ASP A 53 11.52 7.48 2.80
CA ASP A 53 12.60 8.13 2.04
C ASP A 53 12.12 8.53 0.63
N GLN A 54 11.84 9.81 0.46
CA GLN A 54 11.38 10.35 -0.82
C GLN A 54 12.38 10.15 -1.96
N ASN A 55 13.67 9.93 -1.69
CA ASN A 55 14.69 9.77 -2.70
C ASN A 55 15.22 8.34 -2.80
N PHE A 56 14.51 7.37 -2.21
CA PHE A 56 14.89 5.97 -2.27
C PHE A 56 15.09 5.53 -3.74
N PRO A 57 16.28 5.01 -4.11
CA PRO A 57 16.59 4.66 -5.49
C PRO A 57 15.59 3.64 -6.07
N GLY A 58 15.11 3.86 -7.29
CA GLY A 58 14.22 2.93 -8.00
C GLY A 58 12.76 2.94 -7.54
N ALA A 59 12.44 3.33 -6.31
CA ALA A 59 11.08 3.25 -5.77
C ALA A 59 10.03 4.06 -6.55
N ARG A 60 10.41 5.18 -7.18
CA ARG A 60 9.49 5.95 -8.03
C ARG A 60 9.13 5.22 -9.31
N ASP A 61 10.13 4.63 -9.97
CA ASP A 61 9.94 3.90 -11.23
C ASP A 61 9.16 2.61 -10.96
N ALA A 62 9.50 1.92 -9.87
CA ALA A 62 8.80 0.72 -9.43
C ALA A 62 7.33 1.02 -9.05
N LEU A 63 7.05 2.14 -8.36
CA LEU A 63 5.69 2.60 -8.10
C LEU A 63 4.93 2.93 -9.39
N ALA A 64 5.58 3.59 -10.35
CA ALA A 64 4.94 3.90 -11.62
C ALA A 64 4.58 2.62 -12.39
N GLN A 65 5.45 1.61 -12.37
CA GLN A 65 5.22 0.31 -13.00
C GLN A 65 4.10 -0.47 -12.30
N ALA A 66 4.25 -0.77 -11.01
CA ALA A 66 3.26 -1.52 -10.23
C ALA A 66 1.90 -0.83 -10.24
N GLY A 67 1.90 0.49 -10.07
CA GLY A 67 0.68 1.29 -10.13
C GLY A 67 0.01 1.28 -11.49
N GLY A 68 0.78 1.31 -12.59
CA GLY A 68 0.24 1.18 -13.95
C GLY A 68 -0.44 -0.17 -14.16
N LEU A 69 0.22 -1.26 -13.78
CA LEU A 69 -0.33 -2.62 -13.89
C LEU A 69 -1.63 -2.78 -13.07
N ALA A 70 -1.66 -2.27 -11.84
CA ALA A 70 -2.86 -2.28 -11.01
C ALA A 70 -4.01 -1.46 -11.62
N VAL A 71 -3.71 -0.29 -12.20
CA VAL A 71 -4.72 0.53 -12.88
C VAL A 71 -5.27 -0.17 -14.12
N ASP A 72 -4.42 -0.82 -14.91
CA ASP A 72 -4.85 -1.56 -16.09
C ASP A 72 -5.81 -2.71 -15.69
N GLU A 73 -5.49 -3.45 -14.62
CA GLU A 73 -6.33 -4.52 -14.07
C GLU A 73 -7.71 -4.00 -13.61
N TYR A 74 -7.73 -2.92 -12.83
CA TYR A 74 -8.99 -2.33 -12.38
C TYR A 74 -9.82 -1.74 -13.51
N VAL A 75 -9.21 -1.08 -14.50
CA VAL A 75 -9.96 -0.55 -15.64
C VAL A 75 -10.55 -1.70 -16.46
N SER A 76 -9.82 -2.79 -16.67
CA SER A 76 -10.36 -3.98 -17.33
C SER A 76 -11.55 -4.55 -16.55
N TYR A 77 -11.41 -4.73 -15.24
CA TYR A 77 -12.48 -5.26 -14.40
C TYR A 77 -13.72 -4.35 -14.34
N ALA A 78 -13.51 -3.03 -14.30
CA ALA A 78 -14.59 -2.05 -14.34
C ALA A 78 -15.35 -2.11 -15.67
N ARG A 79 -14.65 -2.25 -16.80
CA ARG A 79 -15.25 -2.43 -18.13
C ARG A 79 -16.08 -3.70 -18.19
N GLU A 80 -15.53 -4.83 -17.75
CA GLU A 80 -16.27 -6.10 -17.71
C GLU A 80 -17.50 -6.05 -16.82
N SER A 81 -17.44 -5.32 -15.70
CA SER A 81 -18.60 -5.12 -14.81
C SER A 81 -19.67 -4.25 -15.45
N ALA A 82 -19.26 -3.17 -16.14
CA ALA A 82 -20.17 -2.32 -16.91
C ALA A 82 -20.83 -3.08 -18.08
N ASP A 83 -20.11 -3.96 -18.76
CA ASP A 83 -20.65 -4.82 -19.84
C ASP A 83 -21.73 -5.79 -19.32
N ARG A 84 -21.66 -6.15 -18.03
CA ARG A 84 -22.68 -6.95 -17.32
C ARG A 84 -23.79 -6.09 -16.70
N GLU A 85 -23.82 -4.79 -17.00
CA GLU A 85 -24.72 -3.78 -16.41
C GLU A 85 -24.57 -3.62 -14.88
N ASP A 86 -23.48 -4.12 -14.29
CA ASP A 86 -23.15 -3.93 -12.89
C ASP A 86 -22.37 -2.62 -12.69
N PHE A 87 -23.09 -1.51 -12.84
CA PHE A 87 -22.51 -0.17 -12.75
C PHE A 87 -22.05 0.19 -11.33
N ALA A 88 -22.64 -0.44 -10.30
CA ALA A 88 -22.24 -0.21 -8.92
C ALA A 88 -20.83 -0.79 -8.66
N GLU A 89 -20.55 -1.99 -9.16
CA GLU A 89 -19.22 -2.59 -9.07
C GLU A 89 -18.20 -1.86 -9.94
N ALA A 90 -18.59 -1.48 -11.16
CA ALA A 90 -17.74 -0.68 -12.05
C ALA A 90 -17.32 0.65 -11.40
N SER A 91 -18.27 1.38 -10.81
CA SER A 91 -17.99 2.63 -10.11
C SER A 91 -17.04 2.43 -8.92
N GLN A 92 -17.31 1.44 -8.06
CA GLN A 92 -16.44 1.15 -6.90
C GLN A 92 -15.02 0.77 -7.33
N THR A 93 -14.88 0.06 -8.44
CA THR A 93 -13.57 -0.29 -9.00
C THR A 93 -12.82 0.95 -9.48
N LEU A 94 -13.50 1.87 -10.15
CA LEU A 94 -12.89 3.14 -10.59
C LEU A 94 -12.50 4.03 -9.40
N ASP A 95 -13.25 4.01 -8.30
CA ASP A 95 -12.87 4.70 -7.07
C ASP A 95 -11.52 4.19 -6.52
N ARG A 96 -11.22 2.90 -6.68
CA ARG A 96 -9.89 2.34 -6.32
C ARG A 96 -8.78 2.89 -7.20
N VAL A 97 -9.02 3.02 -8.51
CA VAL A 97 -8.08 3.65 -9.44
C VAL A 97 -7.77 5.08 -8.98
N ASP A 98 -8.79 5.87 -8.67
CA ASP A 98 -8.59 7.24 -8.21
C ASP A 98 -7.88 7.32 -6.86
N GLY A 99 -8.22 6.42 -5.93
CA GLY A 99 -7.56 6.30 -4.64
C GLY A 99 -6.07 5.94 -4.74
N LEU A 100 -5.71 4.97 -5.60
CA LEU A 100 -4.32 4.62 -5.85
C LEU A 100 -3.55 5.79 -6.48
N ARG A 101 -4.13 6.44 -7.50
CA ARG A 101 -3.51 7.58 -8.17
C ARG A 101 -3.33 8.77 -7.23
N ALA A 102 -4.28 9.02 -6.34
CA ALA A 102 -4.17 10.07 -5.33
C ALA A 102 -3.01 9.81 -4.36
N ARG A 103 -2.86 8.57 -3.87
CA ARG A 103 -1.75 8.18 -2.99
C ARG A 103 -0.39 8.27 -3.69
N ALA A 104 -0.30 7.83 -4.94
CA ALA A 104 0.93 7.95 -5.72
C ALA A 104 1.33 9.42 -5.96
N ARG A 105 0.36 10.30 -6.25
CA ARG A 105 0.60 11.73 -6.39
C ARG A 105 1.13 12.36 -5.10
N ALA A 106 0.70 11.90 -3.94
CA ALA A 106 1.19 12.38 -2.65
C ALA A 106 2.70 12.14 -2.46
N VAL A 107 3.26 11.10 -3.11
CA VAL A 107 4.71 10.82 -3.15
C VAL A 107 5.36 11.26 -4.48
N ARG A 108 4.71 12.18 -5.20
CA ARG A 108 5.17 12.79 -6.46
C ARG A 108 5.35 11.81 -7.63
N VAL A 109 4.59 10.72 -7.65
CA VAL A 109 4.52 9.80 -8.79
C VAL A 109 3.16 9.93 -9.46
N ASN A 110 3.15 10.07 -10.79
CA ASN A 110 1.92 10.19 -11.57
C ASN A 110 1.66 8.89 -12.35
N ILE A 111 0.62 8.16 -11.96
CA ILE A 111 0.18 6.94 -12.65
C ILE A 111 -0.84 7.34 -13.73
N ARG A 112 -0.61 6.87 -14.96
CA ARG A 112 -1.50 7.08 -16.11
C ARG A 112 -2.69 6.11 -16.06
N VAL A 113 -3.81 6.55 -16.62
CA VAL A 113 -4.98 5.69 -16.85
C VAL A 113 -5.02 5.40 -18.34
N PRO A 114 -5.22 4.14 -18.76
CA PRO A 114 -5.40 3.80 -20.17
C PRO A 114 -6.67 4.46 -20.75
N GLU A 115 -6.63 4.76 -22.05
CA GLU A 115 -7.81 5.30 -22.78
C GLU A 115 -8.90 4.24 -22.98
#